data_AF-K5WXS6-F1
#
_entry.id   AF-K5WXS6-F1
#
_cell.length_a   1.000
_cell.length_b   1.000
_cell.length_c   1.000
_cell.angle_alpha   90.00
_cell.angle_beta   90.00
_cell.angle_gamma   90.00
#
_symmetry.space_group_name_H-M   'P 1'
#
loop_
_entity.id
_entity.type
_entity.pdbx_description
1 polymer ?
#
loop_
_entity_poly.entity_id
_entity_poly.type
_entity_poly.pdbx_seq_one_letter_code
_entity_poly.pdbx_strand_id
1 'polypeptide(L)'
;MFSTSLRSRFRNNDPPSVQETAEVKKAFGIVFGQVRALEDEIARLQNKRKTLEIETKDLEAFMDGHTRLLSPARKLLPEILQEIFFYCLPVAHNAVLDAKEAPLLLGRVCSQWRRIAYSTPRLWTSIHIIAYPIDSTRRSASCREIARIEAISSWLSRSGILPLSISMYCILPLSISISNAKWMQMSMDQFRPYFELITKHARRWRSIRVQIPFADMRNFLMELDADNFPLLEGFHVDRGILGKVGMLNHPLSRKDGILSAPSLRVLSINKISRLLDLPVQWSLLKGLDL
;
A
#
# COMPACT_ATOMS: atom_id res chain seq x y z
N MET A 1 -7.03 -7.35 -73.25
CA MET A 1 -8.48 -7.12 -73.41
C MET A 1 -9.07 -8.31 -74.16
N PHE A 2 -10.19 -8.85 -73.69
CA PHE A 2 -10.90 -9.94 -74.37
C PHE A 2 -11.64 -9.48 -75.63
N SER A 3 -11.77 -10.38 -76.61
CA SER A 3 -12.57 -10.20 -77.81
C SER A 3 -14.05 -9.93 -77.48
N THR A 4 -14.76 -9.26 -78.39
CA THR A 4 -16.19 -8.91 -78.23
C THR A 4 -17.08 -10.15 -78.07
N SER A 5 -16.69 -11.27 -78.70
CA SER A 5 -17.32 -12.59 -78.56
C SER A 5 -17.18 -13.15 -77.14
N LEU A 6 -15.98 -13.11 -76.56
CA LEU A 6 -15.78 -13.59 -75.19
C LEU A 6 -16.51 -12.74 -74.15
N ARG A 7 -16.68 -11.43 -74.41
CA ARG A 7 -17.42 -10.53 -73.51
C ARG A 7 -18.91 -10.87 -73.40
N SER A 8 -19.54 -11.33 -74.48
CA SER A 8 -20.96 -11.72 -74.47
C SER A 8 -21.18 -13.04 -73.71
N ARG A 9 -20.18 -13.92 -73.69
CA ARG A 9 -20.18 -15.19 -72.93
C ARG A 9 -20.24 -15.00 -71.41
N PHE A 10 -19.80 -13.88 -70.85
CA PHE A 10 -20.01 -13.59 -69.41
C PHE A 10 -21.48 -13.37 -69.03
N ARG A 11 -22.41 -13.35 -70.01
CA ARG A 11 -23.84 -13.12 -69.82
C ARG A 11 -24.71 -14.33 -70.16
N ASN A 12 -24.13 -15.47 -70.57
CA ASN A 12 -24.85 -16.71 -70.88
C ASN A 12 -24.03 -17.97 -70.52
N ASN A 13 -24.66 -19.16 -70.52
CA ASN A 13 -24.06 -20.42 -70.07
C ASN A 13 -23.51 -21.30 -71.21
N ASP A 14 -23.34 -20.76 -72.41
CA ASP A 14 -22.84 -21.53 -73.55
C ASP A 14 -21.33 -21.83 -73.43
N PRO A 15 -20.86 -23.01 -73.90
CA PRO A 15 -19.46 -23.37 -73.81
C PRO A 15 -18.56 -22.48 -74.71
N PRO A 16 -17.38 -22.05 -74.23
CA PRO A 16 -16.44 -21.27 -75.04
C PRO A 16 -15.82 -22.11 -76.15
N SER A 17 -15.53 -21.48 -77.28
CA SER A 17 -14.77 -22.09 -78.37
C SER A 17 -13.31 -22.36 -77.97
N VAL A 18 -12.59 -23.15 -78.79
CA VAL A 18 -11.16 -23.46 -78.55
C VAL A 18 -10.30 -22.19 -78.52
N GLN A 19 -10.59 -21.22 -79.39
CA GLN A 19 -9.85 -19.96 -79.48
C GLN A 19 -10.15 -19.04 -78.28
N GLU A 20 -11.42 -18.95 -77.88
CA GLU A 20 -11.85 -18.25 -76.68
C GLU A 20 -11.23 -18.85 -75.40
N THR A 21 -11.17 -20.18 -75.33
CA THR A 21 -10.51 -20.90 -74.24
C THR A 21 -9.01 -20.57 -74.17
N ALA A 22 -8.33 -20.47 -75.32
CA ALA A 22 -6.93 -20.07 -75.39
C ALA A 22 -6.71 -18.61 -74.97
N GLU A 23 -7.59 -17.69 -75.39
CA GLU A 23 -7.57 -16.28 -74.96
C GLU A 23 -7.73 -16.14 -73.44
N VAL A 24 -8.69 -16.87 -72.86
CA VAL A 24 -8.92 -16.90 -71.40
C VAL A 24 -7.70 -17.44 -70.67
N LYS A 25 -7.18 -18.60 -71.07
CA LYS A 25 -5.98 -19.20 -70.44
C LYS A 25 -4.78 -18.27 -70.48
N LYS A 26 -4.55 -17.58 -71.60
CA LYS A 26 -3.46 -16.60 -71.73
C LYS A 26 -3.66 -15.40 -70.81
N ALA A 27 -4.87 -14.83 -70.77
CA ALA A 27 -5.18 -13.70 -69.88
C ALA A 27 -5.07 -14.09 -68.40
N PHE A 28 -5.54 -15.28 -68.03
CA PHE A 28 -5.39 -15.83 -66.69
C PHE A 28 -3.91 -16.01 -66.31
N GLY A 29 -3.07 -16.52 -67.20
CA GLY A 29 -1.63 -16.65 -66.94
C GLY A 29 -0.96 -15.31 -66.65
N ILE A 30 -1.33 -14.25 -67.38
CA ILE A 30 -0.81 -12.89 -67.16
C ILE A 30 -1.27 -12.35 -65.80
N VAL A 31 -2.57 -12.39 -65.52
CA VAL A 31 -3.14 -11.88 -64.26
C VAL A 31 -2.59 -12.66 -63.07
N PHE A 32 -2.46 -13.98 -63.18
CA PHE A 32 -1.88 -14.82 -62.13
C PHE A 32 -0.41 -14.49 -61.87
N GLY A 33 0.36 -14.18 -62.92
CA GLY A 33 1.74 -13.68 -62.77
C GLY A 33 1.79 -12.33 -62.05
N GLN A 34 0.86 -11.42 -62.35
CA GLN A 34 0.77 -10.12 -61.66
C GLN A 34 0.37 -10.28 -60.19
N VAL A 35 -0.61 -11.13 -59.88
CA VAL A 35 -1.02 -11.44 -58.50
C VAL A 35 0.15 -12.01 -57.71
N ARG A 36 0.87 -13.00 -58.26
CA ARG A 36 2.04 -13.58 -57.61
C ARG A 36 3.12 -12.53 -57.34
N ALA A 37 3.41 -11.65 -58.30
CA ALA A 37 4.40 -10.59 -58.10
C ALA A 37 4.00 -9.60 -56.99
N LEU A 38 2.70 -9.29 -56.85
CA LEU A 38 2.19 -8.46 -55.76
C LEU A 38 2.26 -9.19 -54.41
N GLU A 39 1.94 -10.49 -54.36
CA GLU A 39 2.07 -11.31 -53.15
C GLU A 39 3.53 -11.38 -52.67
N ASP A 40 4.49 -11.53 -53.59
CA ASP A 40 5.92 -11.52 -53.28
C ASP A 40 6.38 -10.17 -52.72
N GLU A 41 5.92 -9.04 -53.29
CA GLU A 41 6.27 -7.71 -52.77
C GLU A 41 5.60 -7.43 -51.41
N ILE A 42 4.36 -7.90 -51.19
CA ILE A 42 3.71 -7.84 -49.87
C ILE A 42 4.55 -8.61 -48.85
N ALA A 43 4.98 -9.83 -49.17
CA ALA A 43 5.83 -10.63 -48.27
C ALA A 43 7.16 -9.92 -47.99
N ARG A 44 7.78 -9.32 -49.01
CA ARG A 44 9.03 -8.56 -48.87
C ARG A 44 8.87 -7.35 -47.95
N LEU A 45 7.82 -6.55 -48.16
CA LEU A 45 7.53 -5.37 -47.34
C LEU A 45 7.16 -5.75 -45.91
N GLN A 46 6.42 -6.84 -45.71
CA GLN A 46 6.11 -7.36 -44.37
C GLN A 46 7.38 -7.79 -43.62
N ASN A 47 8.30 -8.49 -44.29
CA ASN A 47 9.59 -8.84 -43.71
C ASN A 47 10.42 -7.60 -43.36
N LYS A 48 10.46 -6.61 -44.26
CA LYS A 48 11.16 -5.34 -43.99
C LYS A 48 10.55 -4.58 -42.81
N ARG A 49 9.23 -4.54 -42.70
CA ARG A 49 8.51 -3.93 -41.57
C ARG A 49 8.90 -4.62 -40.26
N LYS A 50 8.91 -5.95 -40.24
CA LYS A 50 9.30 -6.73 -39.04
C LYS A 50 10.75 -6.44 -38.62
N THR A 51 11.67 -6.32 -39.56
CA THR A 51 13.06 -5.92 -39.25
C THR A 51 13.13 -4.53 -38.65
N LEU A 52 12.44 -3.55 -39.26
CA LEU A 52 12.43 -2.17 -38.77
C LEU A 52 11.72 -2.05 -37.41
N GLU A 53 10.70 -2.86 -37.13
CA GLU A 53 10.04 -2.92 -35.81
C GLU A 53 11.00 -3.42 -34.72
N ILE A 54 11.87 -4.37 -35.03
CA ILE A 54 12.92 -4.84 -34.10
C ILE A 54 13.94 -3.73 -33.87
N GLU A 55 14.46 -3.13 -34.93
CA GLU A 55 15.45 -2.04 -34.85
C GLU A 55 14.89 -0.82 -34.10
N THR A 56 13.63 -0.48 -34.32
CA THR A 56 12.94 0.60 -33.60
C THR A 56 12.88 0.31 -32.10
N LYS A 57 12.52 -0.92 -31.70
CA LYS A 57 12.48 -1.32 -30.28
C LYS A 57 13.86 -1.25 -29.62
N ASP A 58 14.90 -1.64 -30.35
CA ASP A 58 16.28 -1.56 -29.84
C ASP A 58 16.71 -0.09 -29.63
N LEU A 59 16.36 0.79 -30.57
CA LEU A 59 16.61 2.23 -30.45
C LEU A 59 15.79 2.87 -29.33
N GLU A 60 14.52 2.50 -29.16
CA GLU A 60 13.68 2.94 -28.05
C GLU A 60 14.28 2.52 -26.70
N ALA A 61 14.71 1.27 -26.57
CA ALA A 61 15.38 0.78 -25.36
C ALA A 61 16.68 1.54 -25.07
N PHE A 62 17.45 1.87 -26.10
CA PHE A 62 18.64 2.72 -25.98
C PHE A 62 18.28 4.13 -25.48
N MET A 63 17.27 4.78 -26.08
CA MET A 63 16.80 6.10 -25.68
C MET A 63 16.29 6.11 -24.24
N ASP A 64 15.52 5.11 -23.84
CA ASP A 64 15.02 4.95 -22.48
C ASP A 64 16.16 4.83 -21.46
N GLY A 65 17.18 4.03 -21.79
CA GLY A 65 18.39 3.89 -20.97
C GLY A 65 19.08 5.25 -20.75
N HIS A 66 19.28 6.02 -21.81
CA HIS A 66 19.97 7.32 -21.75
C HIS A 66 19.11 8.39 -21.08
N THR A 67 17.80 8.42 -21.34
CA THR A 67 16.86 9.33 -20.67
C THR A 67 16.86 9.10 -19.17
N ARG A 68 16.92 7.84 -18.71
CA ARG A 68 17.08 7.51 -17.28
C ARG A 68 18.38 8.05 -16.70
N LEU A 69 19.49 8.07 -17.45
CA LEU A 69 20.76 8.66 -17.01
C LEU A 69 20.66 10.18 -16.85
N LEU A 70 19.90 10.83 -17.71
CA LEU A 70 19.68 12.28 -17.70
C LEU A 70 18.60 12.74 -16.71
N SER A 71 17.93 11.80 -16.03
CA SER A 71 16.85 12.10 -15.08
C SER A 71 17.28 13.16 -14.05
N PRO A 72 16.52 14.26 -13.87
CA PRO A 72 16.80 15.27 -12.86
C PRO A 72 16.94 14.70 -11.45
N ALA A 73 16.22 13.61 -11.15
CA ALA A 73 16.28 12.93 -9.86
C ALA A 73 17.69 12.40 -9.52
N ARG A 74 18.56 12.18 -10.51
CA ARG A 74 19.97 11.80 -10.29
C ARG A 74 20.89 12.98 -9.96
N LYS A 75 20.46 14.21 -10.29
CA LYS A 75 21.21 15.45 -10.00
C LYS A 75 20.86 16.04 -8.64
N LEU A 76 19.73 15.63 -8.05
CA LEU A 76 19.32 16.10 -6.75
C LEU A 76 20.22 15.52 -5.66
N LEU A 77 20.69 16.41 -4.78
CA LEU A 77 21.40 16.01 -3.58
C LEU A 77 20.49 15.14 -2.68
N PRO A 78 21.05 14.16 -1.96
CA PRO A 78 20.28 13.31 -1.07
C PRO A 78 19.40 14.09 -0.09
N GLU A 79 19.87 15.21 0.44
CA GLU A 79 19.17 16.05 1.42
C GLU A 79 17.90 16.66 0.82
N ILE A 80 17.96 17.10 -0.44
CA ILE A 80 16.79 17.64 -1.15
C ILE A 80 15.76 16.54 -1.40
N LEU A 81 16.21 15.33 -1.73
CA LEU A 81 15.33 14.17 -1.84
C LEU A 81 14.68 13.83 -0.50
N GLN A 82 15.40 13.92 0.62
CA GLN A 82 14.84 13.69 1.96
C GLN A 82 13.72 14.68 2.29
N GLU A 83 13.92 15.96 1.96
CA GLU A 83 12.89 16.99 2.14
C GLU A 83 11.68 16.72 1.25
N ILE A 84 11.88 16.43 -0.03
CA ILE A 84 10.79 16.05 -0.95
C ILE A 84 10.02 14.83 -0.39
N PHE A 85 10.73 13.79 0.05
CA PHE A 85 10.14 12.58 0.61
C PHE A 85 9.30 12.86 1.84
N PHE A 86 9.72 13.80 2.67
CA PHE A 86 8.96 14.21 3.85
C PHE A 86 7.63 14.86 3.46
N TYR A 87 7.61 15.70 2.42
CA TYR A 87 6.37 16.28 1.89
C TYR A 87 5.49 15.28 1.13
N CYS A 88 6.00 14.10 0.79
CA CYS A 88 5.20 13.00 0.23
C CYS A 88 4.46 12.17 1.29
N LEU A 89 4.74 12.38 2.59
CA LEU A 89 4.06 11.65 3.66
C LEU A 89 2.57 12.03 3.73
N PRO A 90 1.70 11.11 4.17
CA PRO A 90 0.30 11.43 4.40
C PRO A 90 0.14 12.56 5.42
N VAL A 91 -0.74 13.51 5.10
CA VAL A 91 -1.02 14.67 5.96
C VAL A 91 -2.20 14.41 6.89
N ALA A 92 -3.20 13.67 6.43
CA ALA A 92 -4.47 13.46 7.14
C ALA A 92 -4.43 12.30 8.16
N HIS A 93 -3.45 11.40 8.04
CA HIS A 93 -3.35 10.20 8.87
C HIS A 93 -1.89 9.78 9.07
N ASN A 94 -1.64 8.93 10.07
CA ASN A 94 -0.33 8.29 10.21
C ASN A 94 -0.08 7.32 9.06
N ALA A 95 1.14 7.26 8.55
CA ALA A 95 1.48 6.42 7.40
C ALA A 95 1.14 4.93 7.62
N VAL A 96 0.51 4.31 6.62
CA VAL A 96 0.11 2.90 6.70
C VAL A 96 1.20 1.96 6.16
N LEU A 97 1.18 0.70 6.59
CA LEU A 97 2.01 -0.37 6.04
C LEU A 97 1.51 -0.84 4.66
N ASP A 98 1.48 0.07 3.67
CA ASP A 98 1.10 -0.21 2.28
C ASP A 98 2.24 0.18 1.33
N ALA A 99 2.55 -0.72 0.39
CA ALA A 99 3.52 -0.48 -0.67
C ALA A 99 3.13 0.66 -1.62
N LYS A 100 1.85 1.08 -1.60
CA LYS A 100 1.30 2.18 -2.41
C LYS A 100 1.33 3.54 -1.70
N GLU A 101 1.78 3.61 -0.45
CA GLU A 101 1.83 4.85 0.32
C GLU A 101 3.27 5.17 0.78
N ALA A 102 3.60 6.45 0.93
CA ALA A 102 4.87 6.87 1.51
C ALA A 102 4.91 6.54 3.03
N PRO A 103 6.08 6.15 3.58
CA PRO A 103 7.39 6.16 2.94
C PRO A 103 7.74 4.90 2.13
N LEU A 104 6.95 3.81 2.19
CA LEU A 104 7.28 2.55 1.52
C LEU A 104 7.31 2.67 -0.02
N LEU A 105 6.37 3.42 -0.60
CA LEU A 105 6.29 3.70 -2.03
C LEU A 105 7.60 4.28 -2.57
N LEU A 106 8.22 5.20 -1.81
CA LEU A 106 9.47 5.86 -2.20
C LEU A 106 10.60 4.84 -2.39
N GLY A 107 10.64 3.80 -1.55
CA GLY A 107 11.60 2.71 -1.66
C GLY A 107 11.37 1.76 -2.84
N ARG A 108 10.28 1.92 -3.60
CA ARG A 108 9.98 1.11 -4.78
C ARG A 108 10.36 1.78 -6.10
N VAL A 109 10.71 3.07 -6.08
CA VAL A 109 11.06 3.83 -7.28
C VAL A 109 12.41 3.39 -7.85
N CYS A 110 13.48 3.44 -7.06
CA CYS A 110 14.81 2.96 -7.44
C CYS A 110 15.66 2.61 -6.20
N SER A 111 16.82 2.00 -6.41
CA SER A 111 17.73 1.62 -5.32
C SER A 111 18.27 2.82 -4.52
N GLN A 112 18.55 3.94 -5.19
CA GLN A 112 19.00 5.18 -4.54
C GLN A 112 17.92 5.75 -3.62
N TRP A 113 16.67 5.84 -4.10
CA TRP A 113 15.54 6.33 -3.32
C TRP A 113 15.26 5.43 -2.12
N ARG A 114 15.33 4.10 -2.31
CA ARG A 114 15.24 3.14 -1.20
C ARG A 114 16.29 3.41 -0.13
N ARG A 115 17.56 3.57 -0.54
CA ARG A 115 18.65 3.84 0.40
C ARG A 115 18.38 5.13 1.20
N ILE A 116 18.04 6.21 0.51
CA ILE A 116 17.76 7.51 1.13
C ILE A 116 16.55 7.41 2.08
N ALA A 117 15.43 6.89 1.61
CA ALA A 117 14.22 6.76 2.42
C ALA A 117 14.47 5.92 3.68
N TYR A 118 15.22 4.82 3.54
CA TYR A 118 15.48 3.88 4.63
C TYR A 118 16.51 4.40 5.63
N SER A 119 17.36 5.37 5.23
CA SER A 119 18.33 6.04 6.08
C SER A 119 17.84 7.39 6.64
N THR A 120 16.57 7.75 6.45
CA THR A 120 16.02 9.05 6.87
C THR A 120 14.98 8.84 7.97
N PRO A 121 15.37 8.92 9.27
CA PRO A 121 14.50 8.54 10.38
C PRO A 121 13.18 9.32 10.46
N ARG A 122 13.20 10.60 10.06
CA ARG A 122 12.02 11.49 10.08
C ARG A 122 10.86 10.96 9.23
N LEU A 123 11.13 10.12 8.22
CA LEU A 123 10.08 9.51 7.39
C LEU A 123 9.28 8.41 8.09
N TRP A 124 9.82 7.88 9.20
CA TRP A 124 9.28 6.71 9.90
C TRP A 124 8.70 7.07 11.27
N THR A 125 8.51 8.37 11.56
CA THR A 125 8.03 8.85 12.87
C THR A 125 6.53 8.73 13.06
N SER A 126 5.77 8.32 12.05
CA SER A 126 4.35 8.00 12.18
C SER A 126 4.06 6.62 11.62
N ILE A 127 3.14 5.88 12.26
CA ILE A 127 2.67 4.59 11.76
C ILE A 127 1.21 4.34 12.17
N HIS A 128 0.43 3.82 11.23
CA HIS A 128 -0.88 3.25 11.46
C HIS A 128 -0.83 1.73 11.39
N ILE A 129 -1.17 1.08 12.51
CA ILE A 129 -1.12 -0.36 12.71
C ILE A 129 -2.54 -0.91 12.66
N ILE A 130 -2.80 -1.72 11.66
CA ILE A 130 -4.00 -2.56 11.62
C ILE A 130 -3.70 -3.85 12.37
N ALA A 131 -4.28 -3.99 13.55
CA ALA A 131 -4.11 -5.13 14.44
C ALA A 131 -5.18 -6.19 14.14
N TYR A 132 -4.72 -7.41 13.90
CA TYR A 132 -5.58 -8.59 13.76
C TYR A 132 -5.38 -9.48 14.99
N PRO A 133 -6.44 -10.13 15.51
CA PRO A 133 -6.30 -11.01 16.66
C PRO A 133 -5.40 -12.19 16.30
N ILE A 134 -4.34 -12.38 17.08
CA ILE A 134 -3.39 -13.49 16.93
C ILE A 134 -3.88 -14.63 17.81
N ASP A 135 -4.23 -15.76 17.19
CA ASP A 135 -4.70 -16.93 17.92
C ASP A 135 -3.53 -17.67 18.57
N SER A 136 -3.26 -17.37 19.85
CA SER A 136 -2.19 -18.02 20.63
C SER A 136 -2.42 -19.51 20.87
N THR A 137 -3.62 -20.04 20.60
CA THR A 137 -3.92 -21.47 20.73
C THR A 137 -3.51 -22.26 19.49
N ARG A 138 -3.28 -21.58 18.37
CA ARG A 138 -2.64 -22.21 17.20
C ARG A 138 -1.17 -22.40 17.54
N ARG A 139 -0.73 -23.66 17.49
CA ARG A 139 0.67 -24.07 17.77
C ARG A 139 1.73 -23.35 16.93
N SER A 140 1.33 -22.62 15.89
CA SER A 140 2.17 -21.64 15.21
C SER A 140 1.37 -20.39 14.84
N ALA A 141 1.96 -19.22 15.13
CA ALA A 141 1.54 -17.99 14.46
C ALA A 141 1.69 -18.20 12.94
N SER A 142 0.70 -17.75 12.17
CA SER A 142 0.79 -17.80 10.72
C SER A 142 2.00 -16.97 10.25
N CYS A 143 2.66 -17.40 9.16
CA CYS A 143 3.78 -16.64 8.59
C CYS A 143 3.41 -15.17 8.30
N ARG A 144 2.12 -14.89 8.06
CA ARG A 144 1.59 -13.54 7.83
C ARG A 144 1.60 -12.67 9.09
N GLU A 145 1.31 -13.24 10.26
CA GLU A 145 1.35 -12.52 11.53
C GLU A 145 2.79 -12.19 11.91
N ILE A 146 3.70 -13.16 11.76
CA ILE A 146 5.14 -12.97 12.00
C ILE A 146 5.69 -11.85 11.10
N ALA A 147 5.44 -11.94 9.79
CA ALA A 147 5.90 -10.93 8.84
C ALA A 147 5.34 -9.53 9.13
N ARG A 148 4.11 -9.43 9.66
CA ARG A 148 3.51 -8.15 10.05
C ARG A 148 4.21 -7.55 11.27
N ILE A 149 4.45 -8.35 12.31
CA ILE A 149 5.18 -7.92 13.50
C ILE A 149 6.61 -7.48 13.15
N GLU A 150 7.30 -8.23 12.29
CA GLU A 150 8.63 -7.87 11.78
C GLU A 150 8.63 -6.56 10.97
N ALA A 151 7.59 -6.34 10.14
CA ALA A 151 7.44 -5.10 9.40
C ALA A 151 7.23 -3.89 10.31
N ILE A 152 6.40 -4.02 11.34
CA ILE A 152 6.19 -2.97 12.36
C ILE A 152 7.50 -2.72 13.12
N SER A 153 8.18 -3.77 13.56
CA SER A 153 9.47 -3.67 14.27
C SER A 153 10.53 -2.94 13.44
N SER A 154 10.63 -3.30 12.16
CA SER A 154 11.52 -2.64 11.19
C SER A 154 11.18 -1.16 11.03
N TRP A 155 9.88 -0.81 10.96
CA TRP A 155 9.43 0.57 10.86
C TRP A 155 9.83 1.39 12.09
N LEU A 156 9.52 0.88 13.28
CA LEU A 156 9.84 1.54 14.55
C LEU A 156 11.35 1.70 14.73
N SER A 157 12.15 0.73 14.29
CA SER A 157 13.61 0.81 14.31
C SER A 157 14.15 1.90 13.38
N ARG A 158 13.56 2.08 12.19
CA ARG A 158 13.97 3.12 11.23
C ARG A 158 13.74 4.54 11.74
N SER A 159 12.78 4.75 12.64
CA SER A 159 12.53 6.06 13.27
C SER A 159 13.68 6.54 14.18
N GLY A 160 14.64 5.66 14.50
CA GLY A 160 15.78 5.99 15.35
C GLY A 160 15.34 6.41 16.74
N ILE A 161 15.78 7.60 17.17
CA ILE A 161 15.46 8.18 18.49
C ILE A 161 14.33 9.21 18.44
N LEU A 162 13.76 9.46 17.25
CA LEU A 162 12.79 10.54 17.07
C LEU A 162 11.45 10.22 17.75
N PRO A 163 10.66 11.25 18.11
CA PRO A 163 9.35 11.05 18.70
C PRO A 163 8.37 10.37 17.72
N LEU A 164 7.57 9.44 18.23
CA LEU A 164 6.68 8.56 17.47
C LEU A 164 5.21 8.95 17.63
N SER A 165 4.49 9.00 16.51
CA SER A 165 3.03 9.05 16.47
C SER A 165 2.49 7.69 16.00
N ILE A 166 1.84 6.95 16.90
CA ILE A 166 1.35 5.60 16.63
C ILE A 166 -0.16 5.62 16.69
N SER A 167 -0.82 5.06 15.68
CA SER A 167 -2.24 4.76 15.76
C SER A 167 -2.49 3.28 15.53
N MET A 168 -3.30 2.65 16.36
CA MET A 168 -3.57 1.21 16.30
C MET A 168 -5.07 0.95 16.29
N TYR A 169 -5.53 0.19 15.30
CA TYR A 169 -6.94 -0.12 15.10
C TYR A 169 -7.12 -1.61 14.92
N CYS A 170 -8.11 -2.19 15.60
CA CYS A 170 -8.51 -3.57 15.39
C CYS A 170 -9.53 -3.66 14.26
N ILE A 171 -9.29 -4.55 13.30
CA ILE A 171 -10.31 -4.95 12.33
C ILE A 171 -10.86 -6.31 12.73
N LEU A 172 -12.18 -6.37 12.94
CA LEU A 172 -12.89 -7.61 13.18
C LEU A 172 -13.13 -8.35 11.85
N PRO A 173 -12.95 -9.68 11.80
CA PRO A 173 -13.38 -10.47 10.66
C PRO A 173 -14.90 -10.33 10.46
N LEU A 174 -15.33 -10.05 9.22
CA LEU A 174 -16.74 -9.93 8.83
C LEU A 174 -17.60 -11.17 9.15
N SER A 175 -16.97 -12.31 9.45
CA SER A 175 -17.63 -13.58 9.77
C SER A 175 -18.11 -13.70 11.22
N ILE A 176 -17.76 -12.77 12.10
CA ILE A 176 -18.15 -12.81 13.51
C ILE A 176 -19.44 -11.99 13.70
N SER A 177 -20.58 -12.68 13.79
CA SER A 177 -21.84 -12.06 14.22
C SER A 177 -21.69 -11.50 15.63
N ILE A 178 -22.11 -10.25 15.82
CA ILE A 178 -22.13 -9.52 17.11
C ILE A 178 -22.94 -10.28 18.19
N SER A 179 -23.81 -11.21 17.78
CA SER A 179 -24.64 -12.03 18.67
C SER A 179 -23.99 -13.28 19.24
N ASN A 180 -22.80 -13.69 18.78
CA ASN A 180 -22.19 -14.95 19.22
C ASN A 180 -21.32 -14.75 20.46
N ALA A 181 -21.72 -15.34 21.60
CA ALA A 181 -20.98 -15.43 22.87
C ALA A 181 -19.49 -15.87 22.77
N LYS A 182 -19.02 -16.30 21.59
CA LYS A 182 -17.58 -16.47 21.26
C LYS A 182 -16.76 -15.18 21.36
N TRP A 183 -17.36 -13.98 21.30
CA TRP A 183 -16.62 -12.72 21.53
C TRP A 183 -16.13 -12.58 22.97
N MET A 184 -16.85 -13.14 23.96
CA MET A 184 -16.43 -13.18 25.37
C MET A 184 -15.22 -14.09 25.60
N GLN A 185 -14.83 -14.90 24.60
CA GLN A 185 -13.69 -15.82 24.63
C GLN A 185 -12.53 -15.39 23.73
N MET A 186 -12.57 -14.21 23.09
CA MET A 186 -11.34 -13.62 22.54
C MET A 186 -10.40 -13.43 23.72
N SER A 187 -9.30 -14.20 23.74
CA SER A 187 -8.37 -14.11 24.85
C SER A 187 -7.76 -12.72 24.90
N MET A 188 -7.56 -12.25 26.12
CA MET A 188 -6.88 -11.00 26.49
C MET A 188 -5.43 -10.89 25.98
N ASP A 189 -4.94 -11.91 25.27
CA ASP A 189 -3.55 -12.03 24.83
C ASP A 189 -3.41 -11.98 23.31
N GLN A 190 -4.52 -11.90 22.56
CA GLN A 190 -4.44 -11.95 21.09
C GLN A 190 -3.81 -10.70 20.48
N PHE A 191 -3.82 -9.56 21.19
CA PHE A 191 -3.15 -8.33 20.75
C PHE A 191 -1.85 -8.05 21.51
N ARG A 192 -1.50 -8.85 22.52
CA ARG A 192 -0.29 -8.71 23.35
C ARG A 192 0.98 -8.48 22.52
N PRO A 193 1.27 -9.22 21.44
CA PRO A 193 2.49 -9.03 20.66
C PRO A 193 2.63 -7.62 20.05
N TYR A 194 1.52 -6.98 19.67
CA TYR A 194 1.56 -5.61 19.14
C TYR A 194 1.93 -4.61 20.23
N PHE A 195 1.33 -4.75 21.42
CA PHE A 195 1.59 -3.90 22.56
C PHE A 195 3.01 -4.05 23.10
N GLU A 196 3.47 -5.28 23.30
CA GLU A 196 4.85 -5.57 23.70
C GLU A 196 5.86 -4.95 22.72
N LEU A 197 5.53 -4.91 21.44
CA LEU A 197 6.37 -4.28 20.43
C LEU A 197 6.38 -2.75 20.55
N ILE A 198 5.22 -2.10 20.61
CA ILE A 198 5.18 -0.63 20.63
C ILE A 198 5.66 -0.04 21.95
N THR A 199 5.42 -0.72 23.07
CA THR A 199 5.77 -0.26 24.43
C THR A 199 7.27 -0.25 24.68
N LYS A 200 8.05 -1.09 23.98
CA LYS A 200 9.53 -1.00 23.91
C LYS A 200 10.02 0.39 23.47
N HIS A 201 9.15 1.18 22.84
CA HIS A 201 9.44 2.54 22.40
C HIS A 201 8.59 3.61 23.12
N ALA A 202 7.94 3.27 24.24
CA ALA A 202 7.04 4.16 25.00
C ALA A 202 7.69 5.51 25.35
N ARG A 203 8.98 5.50 25.70
CA ARG A 203 9.72 6.73 26.04
C ARG A 203 9.79 7.75 24.91
N ARG A 204 9.58 7.30 23.67
CA ARG A 204 9.59 8.13 22.46
C ARG A 204 8.20 8.45 21.94
N TRP A 205 7.12 7.98 22.57
CA TRP A 205 5.78 8.29 22.08
C TRP A 205 5.49 9.78 22.23
N ARG A 206 5.16 10.43 21.12
CA ARG A 206 4.59 11.78 21.05
C ARG A 206 3.08 11.75 21.07
N SER A 207 2.49 10.83 20.31
CA SER A 207 1.05 10.64 20.30
C SER A 207 0.72 9.17 20.12
N ILE A 208 -0.24 8.66 20.90
CA ILE A 208 -0.78 7.33 20.71
C ILE A 208 -2.30 7.38 20.60
N ARG A 209 -2.81 6.74 19.54
CA ARG A 209 -4.24 6.54 19.31
C ARG A 209 -4.56 5.07 19.25
N VAL A 210 -5.52 4.62 20.05
CA VAL A 210 -5.87 3.21 20.16
C VAL A 210 -7.36 3.00 20.03
N GLN A 211 -7.76 2.09 19.14
CA GLN A 211 -9.12 1.61 18.96
C GLN A 211 -9.13 0.06 18.95
N ILE A 212 -8.87 -0.53 20.11
CA ILE A 212 -8.83 -2.00 20.32
C ILE A 212 -9.48 -2.35 21.68
N PRO A 213 -9.79 -3.63 21.96
CA PRO A 213 -10.36 -4.03 23.25
C PRO A 213 -9.50 -3.53 24.42
N PHE A 214 -10.11 -2.76 25.32
CA PHE A 214 -9.45 -1.98 26.38
C PHE A 214 -8.73 -2.83 27.42
N ALA A 215 -9.17 -4.06 27.59
CA ALA A 215 -8.67 -4.93 28.64
C ALA A 215 -7.19 -5.33 28.38
N ASP A 216 -6.80 -5.55 27.11
CA ASP A 216 -5.40 -5.76 26.73
C ASP A 216 -4.58 -4.49 26.98
N MET A 217 -5.09 -3.34 26.52
CA MET A 217 -4.45 -2.04 26.72
C MET A 217 -4.20 -1.75 28.20
N ARG A 218 -5.17 -2.03 29.07
CA ARG A 218 -5.09 -1.77 30.51
C ARG A 218 -3.98 -2.58 31.17
N ASN A 219 -3.82 -3.86 30.83
CA ASN A 219 -2.74 -4.68 31.40
C ASN A 219 -1.37 -4.05 31.11
N PHE A 220 -1.15 -3.59 29.87
CA PHE A 220 0.09 -2.89 29.52
C PHE A 220 0.23 -1.51 30.18
N LEU A 221 -0.86 -0.75 30.31
CA LEU A 221 -0.83 0.55 30.99
C LEU A 221 -0.56 0.43 32.50
N MET A 222 -1.00 -0.67 33.13
CA MET A 222 -0.72 -0.94 34.54
C MET A 222 0.74 -1.32 34.81
N GLU A 223 1.47 -1.79 33.79
CA GLU A 223 2.90 -2.12 33.88
C GLU A 223 3.81 -0.89 33.70
N LEU A 224 3.25 0.26 33.30
CA LEU A 224 4.02 1.45 32.91
C LEU A 224 3.66 2.66 33.78
N ASP A 225 4.68 3.36 34.26
CA ASP A 225 4.55 4.58 35.03
C ASP A 225 4.55 5.83 34.15
N ALA A 226 4.33 7.01 34.76
CA ALA A 226 4.35 8.28 34.05
C ALA A 226 5.73 8.58 33.41
N ASP A 227 6.81 8.13 34.04
CA ASP A 227 8.19 8.36 33.61
C ASP A 227 8.55 7.58 32.34
N ASN A 228 7.76 6.56 32.02
CA ASN A 228 7.83 5.86 30.73
C ASN A 228 7.33 6.70 29.54
N PHE A 229 6.65 7.83 29.78
CA PHE A 229 6.02 8.65 28.73
C PHE A 229 6.47 10.13 28.73
N PRO A 230 7.78 10.44 28.71
CA PRO A 230 8.28 11.81 28.87
C PRO A 230 7.92 12.74 27.70
N LEU A 231 7.70 12.18 26.51
CA LEU A 231 7.40 12.94 25.28
C LEU A 231 5.93 12.88 24.88
N LEU A 232 5.07 12.21 25.66
CA LEU A 232 3.69 11.97 25.26
C LEU A 232 2.86 13.25 25.37
N GLU A 233 2.47 13.79 24.22
CA GLU A 233 1.65 14.99 24.10
C GLU A 233 0.17 14.66 23.86
N GLY A 234 -0.13 13.55 23.18
CA GLY A 234 -1.49 13.16 22.82
C GLY A 234 -1.83 11.72 23.15
N PHE A 235 -2.86 11.53 23.98
CA PHE A 235 -3.43 10.22 24.29
C PHE A 235 -4.87 10.13 23.81
N HIS A 236 -5.14 9.21 22.89
CA HIS A 236 -6.45 9.05 22.27
C HIS A 236 -6.93 7.60 22.37
N VAL A 237 -8.09 7.38 22.96
CA VAL A 237 -8.73 6.08 23.08
C VAL A 237 -10.13 6.18 22.49
N ASP A 238 -10.31 5.55 21.33
CA ASP A 238 -11.62 5.43 20.69
C ASP A 238 -12.22 4.06 21.02
N ARG A 239 -13.45 4.09 21.54
CA ARG A 239 -14.20 2.89 21.92
C ARG A 239 -14.88 2.22 20.74
N GLY A 240 -15.14 2.93 19.63
CA GLY A 240 -15.70 2.40 18.39
C GLY A 240 -16.89 1.44 18.56
N ILE A 241 -17.02 0.47 17.64
CA ILE A 241 -18.02 -0.60 17.70
C ILE A 241 -17.79 -1.53 18.91
N LEU A 242 -16.52 -1.71 19.32
CA LEU A 242 -16.12 -2.58 20.43
C LEU A 242 -16.69 -2.13 21.78
N GLY A 243 -16.89 -0.83 21.98
CA GLY A 243 -17.51 -0.26 23.17
C GLY A 243 -18.99 -0.57 23.33
N LYS A 244 -19.67 -0.98 22.26
CA LYS A 244 -21.06 -1.47 22.34
C LYS A 244 -21.16 -2.90 22.85
N VAL A 245 -20.06 -3.65 22.84
CA VAL A 245 -20.00 -5.09 23.20
C VAL A 245 -19.57 -5.28 24.67
N GLY A 246 -19.51 -4.22 25.48
CA GLY A 246 -19.19 -4.31 26.92
C GLY A 246 -17.72 -4.66 27.25
N MET A 247 -16.87 -4.92 26.25
CA MET A 247 -15.45 -5.24 26.44
C MET A 247 -14.58 -4.04 26.86
N LEU A 248 -15.16 -2.84 26.93
CA LEU A 248 -14.50 -1.61 27.38
C LEU A 248 -15.06 -1.09 28.71
N ASN A 249 -15.80 -1.92 29.46
CA ASN A 249 -16.41 -1.55 30.74
C ASN A 249 -15.39 -1.34 31.88
N HIS A 250 -14.09 -1.51 31.63
CA HIS A 250 -13.08 -1.11 32.59
C HIS A 250 -12.73 0.37 32.39
N PRO A 251 -13.05 1.24 33.36
CA PRO A 251 -12.65 2.64 33.28
C PRO A 251 -11.14 2.75 33.44
N LEU A 252 -10.55 3.73 32.74
CA LEU A 252 -9.22 4.22 33.11
C LEU A 252 -9.23 4.62 34.57
N SER A 253 -8.14 4.33 35.26
CA SER A 253 -7.98 4.50 36.69
C SER A 253 -6.85 5.47 36.99
N ARG A 254 -6.82 5.99 38.23
CA ARG A 254 -5.68 6.76 38.76
C ARG A 254 -4.34 6.01 38.71
N LYS A 255 -4.38 4.68 38.54
CA LYS A 255 -3.18 3.84 38.44
C LYS A 255 -2.56 3.81 37.04
N ASP A 256 -3.26 4.31 36.01
CA ASP A 256 -2.73 4.29 34.65
C ASP A 256 -1.72 5.44 34.49
N GLY A 257 -0.42 5.12 34.56
CA GLY A 257 0.67 6.10 34.59
C GLY A 257 0.67 7.04 33.38
N ILE A 258 0.18 6.56 32.24
CA ILE A 258 0.06 7.33 30.99
C ILE A 258 -0.77 8.63 31.15
N LEU A 259 -1.75 8.64 32.05
CA LEU A 259 -2.60 9.81 32.29
C LEU A 259 -1.87 10.91 33.08
N SER A 260 -0.82 10.52 33.80
CA SER A 260 0.02 11.43 34.58
C SER A 260 1.28 11.86 33.81
N ALA A 261 1.38 11.53 32.51
CA ALA A 261 2.53 11.85 31.69
C ALA A 261 2.81 13.38 31.69
N PRO A 262 4.07 13.80 31.90
CA PRO A 262 4.40 15.19 32.19
C PRO A 262 4.15 16.15 31.02
N SER A 263 4.18 15.62 29.80
CA SER A 263 4.00 16.41 28.56
C SER A 263 2.59 16.31 27.98
N LEU A 264 1.64 15.66 28.68
CA LEU A 264 0.32 15.36 28.13
C LEU A 264 -0.50 16.65 27.93
N ARG A 265 -0.86 16.92 26.69
CA ARG A 265 -1.59 18.13 26.27
C ARG A 265 -2.95 17.82 25.64
N VAL A 266 -3.12 16.64 25.06
CA VAL A 266 -4.36 16.25 24.40
C VAL A 266 -4.85 14.92 24.94
N LEU A 267 -6.10 14.90 25.39
CA LEU A 267 -6.77 13.72 25.91
C LEU A 267 -8.09 13.53 25.18
N SER A 268 -8.22 12.43 24.45
CA SER A 268 -9.47 12.07 23.76
C SER A 268 -9.89 10.69 24.21
N ILE A 269 -10.97 10.58 24.98
CA ILE A 269 -11.42 9.30 25.53
C ILE A 269 -12.95 9.27 25.50
N ASN A 270 -13.50 8.53 24.55
CA ASN A 270 -14.94 8.41 24.37
C ASN A 270 -15.59 7.66 25.55
N LYS A 271 -16.61 8.24 26.21
CA LYS A 271 -17.45 7.65 27.29
C LYS A 271 -16.71 7.32 28.59
N ILE A 272 -16.10 8.31 29.24
CA ILE A 272 -15.62 8.16 30.62
C ILE A 272 -16.74 8.39 31.64
N SER A 273 -16.83 7.50 32.63
CA SER A 273 -17.47 7.79 33.92
C SER A 273 -16.43 8.37 34.89
N ARG A 274 -16.75 9.50 35.54
CA ARG A 274 -15.90 10.20 36.55
C ARG A 274 -14.57 10.79 36.02
N LEU A 275 -14.67 11.65 35.01
CA LEU A 275 -13.54 12.34 34.41
C LEU A 275 -12.61 13.05 35.42
N LEU A 276 -13.20 13.76 36.38
CA LEU A 276 -12.47 14.58 37.35
C LEU A 276 -11.59 13.75 38.31
N ASP A 277 -11.79 12.44 38.37
CA ASP A 277 -10.96 11.54 39.18
C ASP A 277 -9.67 11.12 38.49
N LEU A 278 -9.45 11.49 37.22
CA LEU A 278 -8.24 11.10 36.50
C LEU A 278 -7.03 11.94 36.95
N PRO A 279 -5.83 11.32 37.04
CA PRO A 279 -4.61 11.96 37.55
C PRO A 279 -3.94 12.80 36.45
N VAL A 280 -4.73 13.60 35.75
CA VAL A 280 -4.28 14.41 34.62
C VAL A 280 -3.93 15.81 35.10
N GLN A 281 -2.85 16.38 34.57
CA GLN A 281 -2.52 17.78 34.81
C GLN A 281 -3.46 18.68 33.98
N TRP A 282 -4.66 18.93 34.51
CA TRP A 282 -5.72 19.68 33.84
C TRP A 282 -5.28 21.06 33.30
N SER A 283 -4.32 21.71 33.97
CA SER A 283 -3.76 23.00 33.55
C SER A 283 -2.90 22.94 32.28
N LEU A 284 -2.36 21.78 31.92
CA LEU A 284 -1.51 21.59 30.74
C LEU A 284 -2.31 21.16 29.49
N LEU A 285 -3.55 20.71 29.68
CA LEU A 285 -4.40 20.25 28.59
C LEU A 285 -4.81 21.42 27.67
N LYS A 286 -4.61 21.21 26.37
CA LYS A 286 -5.01 22.10 25.27
C LYS A 286 -6.13 21.51 24.42
N GLY A 287 -6.41 20.21 24.53
CA GLY A 287 -7.47 19.53 23.81
C GLY A 287 -8.08 18.42 24.65
N LEU A 288 -9.41 18.43 24.76
CA LEU A 288 -10.19 17.44 25.51
C LEU A 288 -11.39 17.03 24.67
N ASP A 289 -11.56 15.73 24.45
CA ASP A 289 -12.65 15.14 23.66
C ASP A 289 -13.18 13.89 24.38
N LEU A 290 -14.47 13.85 24.71
CA LEU A 290 -15.07 12.93 25.70
C LEU A 290 -16.31 12.20 25.19
#